data_AF-F1TEE9-F1
#
_entry.id   AF-F1TEE9-F1
#
_cell.length_a   1.000
_cell.length_b   1.000
_cell.length_c   1.000
_cell.angle_alpha   90.00
_cell.angle_beta   90.00
_cell.angle_gamma   90.00
#
_symmetry.space_group_name_H-M   'P 1'
#
loop_
_entity.id
_entity.type
_entity.pdbx_description
1 polymer ?
#
loop_
_entity_poly.entity_id
_entity_poly.type
_entity_poly.pdbx_seq_one_letter_code
_entity_poly.pdbx_strand_id
1 'polypeptide(L)' 'MKGYYTLLGIGSKSDVPNILTHGKMHKSISVKIQENRQGGTPLIHNCCMTVCVDEAGEYIDFTNTRFKENLGIVRIQ' A
#
# COMPACT_ATOMS: atom_id res chain seq x y z
N MET A 1 1.17 5.52 16.74
CA MET A 1 1.92 4.33 17.22
C MET A 1 2.59 3.66 16.04
N LYS A 2 3.85 3.19 16.14
CA LYS A 2 4.51 2.46 15.03
C LYS A 2 3.93 1.04 14.95
N GLY A 3 2.94 0.82 14.09
CA GLY A 3 2.47 -0.52 13.74
C GLY A 3 3.50 -1.26 12.89
N TYR A 4 3.58 -2.58 13.02
CA TYR A 4 4.36 -3.42 12.10
C TYR A 4 3.45 -3.88 10.96
N TYR A 5 3.81 -3.53 9.72
CA TYR A 5 3.04 -3.87 8.54
C TYR A 5 3.72 -5.02 7.78
N THR A 6 2.95 -6.01 7.36
CA THR A 6 3.40 -7.14 6.54
C THR A 6 2.65 -7.13 5.22
N LEU A 7 3.35 -7.09 4.08
CA LEU A 7 2.73 -7.29 2.78
C LEU A 7 2.31 -8.76 2.65
N LEU A 8 1.01 -9.00 2.53
CA LEU A 8 0.45 -10.35 2.36
C LEU A 8 0.31 -10.74 0.89
N GLY A 9 0.15 -9.76 -0.01
CA GLY A 9 0.03 -10.04 -1.43
C GLY A 9 -0.21 -8.80 -2.28
N ILE A 10 0.05 -8.97 -3.57
CA ILE A 10 -0.23 -8.01 -4.63
C ILE A 10 -1.42 -8.55 -5.43
N GLY A 11 -2.49 -7.76 -5.54
CA GLY A 11 -3.70 -8.16 -6.24
C GLY A 11 -3.67 -7.79 -7.72
N SER A 12 -3.49 -6.50 -8.02
CA SER A 12 -3.45 -5.98 -9.39
C SER A 12 -2.40 -4.90 -9.53
N LYS A 13 -1.80 -4.75 -10.71
CA LYS A 13 -0.80 -3.72 -11.03
C LYS A 13 -1.19 -3.06 -12.34
N SER A 14 -1.03 -1.75 -12.45
CA SER A 14 -1.23 -1.08 -13.74
C SER A 14 -0.14 -1.52 -14.74
N ASP A 15 -0.55 -1.76 -15.99
CA ASP A 15 0.38 -2.17 -17.04
C ASP A 15 1.38 -1.06 -17.37
N VAL A 16 0.88 0.17 -17.43
CA VAL A 16 1.65 1.39 -17.67
C VAL A 16 1.68 2.30 -16.44
N PRO A 17 2.72 3.14 -16.27
CA PRO A 17 2.72 4.20 -15.28
C PRO A 17 1.53 5.14 -15.48
N ASN A 18 0.82 5.46 -14.39
CA ASN A 18 -0.45 6.18 -14.41
C ASN A 18 -0.53 7.29 -13.34
N ILE A 19 0.54 7.51 -12.57
CA ILE A 19 0.63 8.58 -11.57
C ILE A 19 1.92 9.39 -11.80
N LEU A 20 1.80 10.72 -11.95
CA LEU A 20 2.94 11.65 -12.00
C LEU A 20 3.10 12.34 -10.64
N THR A 21 4.20 12.10 -9.92
CA THR A 21 4.50 12.78 -8.64
C THR A 21 5.96 13.19 -8.60
N HIS A 22 6.27 14.38 -8.06
CA HIS A 22 7.65 14.86 -7.91
C HIS A 22 8.53 14.72 -9.19
N GLY A 23 7.92 14.90 -10.37
CA GLY A 23 8.62 14.79 -11.65
C GLY A 23 8.92 13.36 -12.13
N LYS A 24 8.37 12.34 -11.45
CA LYS A 24 8.55 10.92 -11.79
C LYS A 24 7.21 10.24 -12.05
N MET A 25 7.21 9.32 -13.01
CA MET A 25 6.06 8.47 -13.32
C MET A 25 6.10 7.21 -12.46
N HIS A 26 4.94 6.84 -11.92
CA HIS A 26 4.76 5.68 -11.06
C HIS A 26 3.59 4.83 -11.54
N LYS A 27 3.58 3.55 -11.13
CA LYS A 27 2.46 2.63 -11.35
C LYS A 27 1.57 2.55 -10.10
N SER A 28 0.31 2.22 -10.28
CA SER A 28 -0.59 1.85 -9.18
C SER A 28 -0.58 0.35 -8.96
N ILE A 29 -0.62 -0.06 -7.70
CA ILE A 29 -0.74 -1.46 -7.31
C ILE A 29 -1.77 -1.62 -6.20
N SER A 30 -2.62 -2.63 -6.33
CA SER A 30 -3.50 -3.08 -5.23
C SER A 30 -2.72 -4.07 -4.39
N VAL A 31 -2.69 -3.85 -3.08
CA VAL A 31 -2.01 -4.73 -2.14
C VAL A 31 -2.88 -5.07 -0.95
N LYS A 32 -2.60 -6.24 -0.38
CA LYS A 32 -3.14 -6.68 0.89
C LYS A 32 -2.05 -6.59 1.94
N ILE A 33 -2.29 -5.85 3.01
CA ILE A 33 -1.33 -5.61 4.09
C ILE A 33 -1.95 -6.04 5.42
N GLN A 34 -1.17 -6.68 6.28
CA GLN A 34 -1.53 -6.95 7.67
C GLN A 34 -0.84 -5.95 8.58
N GLU A 35 -1.61 -5.30 9.45
CA GLU A 35 -1.11 -4.50 10.57
C GLU A 35 -1.11 -5.36 11.84
N ASN A 36 0.08 -5.65 12.37
CA ASN A 36 0.24 -6.35 13.63
C ASN A 36 0.18 -5.34 14.78
N ARG A 37 -0.87 -5.46 15.60
CA ARG A 37 -1.08 -4.65 16.80
C ARG A 37 -0.57 -5.41 18.02
N GLN A 38 0.08 -4.71 18.96
CA GLN A 38 0.46 -5.32 20.23
C GLN A 38 -0.80 -5.66 21.03
N GLY A 39 -1.02 -6.96 21.29
CA GLY A 39 -2.08 -7.44 22.17
C GLY A 39 -3.48 -7.48 21.56
N GLY A 40 -3.63 -7.66 20.24
CA GLY A 40 -4.95 -7.76 19.61
C GLY A 40 -4.97 -8.55 18.31
N THR A 41 -6.17 -8.73 17.76
CA THR A 41 -6.35 -9.36 16.44
C THR A 41 -5.68 -8.50 15.36
N PRO A 42 -4.86 -9.09 14.48
CA PRO A 42 -4.28 -8.38 13.35
C PRO A 42 -5.38 -7.76 12.46
N LEU A 43 -5.13 -6.56 11.95
CA LEU A 43 -6.01 -5.96 10.97
C LEU A 43 -5.51 -6.20 9.55
N ILE A 44 -6.45 -6.46 8.65
CA ILE A 44 -6.16 -6.66 7.23
C ILE A 44 -6.67 -5.45 6.47
N HIS A 45 -5.77 -4.84 5.70
CA HIS A 45 -6.03 -3.69 4.85
C HIS A 45 -5.91 -4.11 3.39
N ASN A 46 -6.88 -3.73 2.56
CA ASN A 46 -6.74 -3.75 1.10
C ASN A 46 -6.57 -2.31 0.65
N CYS A 47 -5.40 -1.97 0.11
CA CYS A 47 -5.08 -0.59 -0.24
C CYS A 47 -4.40 -0.48 -1.60
N CYS A 48 -4.57 0.67 -2.24
CA CYS A 48 -3.81 1.04 -3.42
C CYS A 48 -2.50 1.74 -3.00
N MET A 49 -1.38 1.27 -3.53
CA MET A 49 -0.05 1.85 -3.32
C MET A 49 0.54 2.32 -4.64
N THR A 50 1.59 3.12 -4.52
CA THR A 50 2.40 3.60 -5.63
C THR A 50 3.66 2.74 -5.73
N VAL A 51 3.98 2.29 -6.94
CA VAL A 51 5.20 1.56 -7.28
C VAL A 51 6.14 2.52 -8.00
N CYS A 52 7.34 2.67 -7.46
CA CYS A 52 8.42 3.41 -8.10
C CYS A 52 9.09 2.53 -9.15
N VAL A 53 9.56 3.15 -10.22
CA VAL A 53 10.32 2.49 -11.28
C VAL A 53 11.66 3.21 -11.40
N ASP A 54 12.75 2.48 -11.22
CA ASP A 54 14.11 2.97 -11.46
C ASP A 54 14.86 2.04 -12.42
N GLU A 55 16.16 2.26 -12.57
CA GLU A 55 17.04 1.49 -13.47
C GLU A 55 17.17 0.00 -13.06
N ALA A 56 16.94 -0.33 -11.79
CA ALA A 56 16.98 -1.69 -11.26
C ALA A 56 15.61 -2.40 -11.34
N GLY A 57 14.54 -1.65 -11.61
CA GLY A 57 13.20 -2.18 -11.87
C GLY A 57 12.12 -1.53 -11.00
N GLU A 58 11.09 -2.32 -10.69
CA GLU A 58 9.95 -1.86 -9.91
C GLU A 58 10.15 -2.14 -8.41
N TYR A 59 9.91 -1.15 -7.55
CA TYR A 59 9.97 -1.32 -6.10
C TYR A 59 8.88 -0.54 -5.36
N ILE A 60 8.54 -1.01 -4.16
CA ILE A 60 7.55 -0.37 -3.28
C ILE A 60 8.29 0.35 -2.15
N ASP A 61 8.09 1.65 -2.05
CA ASP A 61 8.63 2.46 -0.95
C ASP A 61 7.62 2.57 0.21
N PHE A 62 7.80 1.73 1.23
CA PHE A 62 6.98 1.77 2.44
C PHE A 62 7.28 2.97 3.35
N THR A 63 8.39 3.71 3.14
CA THR A 63 8.80 4.81 4.03
C THR A 63 7.93 6.06 3.86
N ASN A 64 7.32 6.23 2.69
CA ASN A 64 6.46 7.37 2.35
C ASN A 64 4.95 7.04 2.38
N THR A 65 4.59 5.80 2.71
CA THR A 65 3.19 5.38 2.72
C THR A 65 2.52 5.83 4.03
N ARG A 66 1.70 6.87 3.95
CA ARG A 66 0.85 7.32 5.07
C ARG A 66 -0.48 6.58 5.04
N PHE A 67 -0.70 5.68 6.01
CA PHE A 67 -2.03 5.13 6.28
C PHE A 67 -2.85 6.19 7.03
N LYS A 68 -3.93 6.69 6.42
CA LYS A 68 -4.88 7.56 7.12
C LYS A 68 -5.83 6.68 7.91
N GLU A 69 -5.75 6.72 9.25
CA GLU A 69 -6.50 5.85 10.18
C GLU A 69 -8.05 5.94 10.03
N ASN A 70 -8.59 6.93 9.31
CA ASN A 70 -10.03 7.26 9.32
C ASN A 70 -10.81 7.02 7.99
N LEU A 71 -10.30 6.24 7.04
CA LEU A 71 -11.13 5.83 5.90
C LEU A 71 -11.89 4.53 6.19
N GLY A 72 -12.95 4.68 6.98
CA GLY A 72 -14.19 3.90 6.86
C GLY A 72 -14.21 2.51 7.48
N ILE A 73 -14.98 2.37 8.57
CA ILE A 73 -15.65 1.11 8.87
C ILE A 73 -16.59 0.82 7.68
N VAL A 74 -16.22 -0.09 6.79
CA VAL A 74 -17.14 -0.62 5.77
C VAL A 74 -18.05 -1.63 6.46
N ARG A 75 -19.26 -1.21 6.85
CA ARG A 75 -20.31 -2.16 7.25
C ARG A 75 -20.88 -2.77 5.98
N ILE A 76 -20.56 -4.03 5.72
CA ILE A 76 -21.24 -4.82 4.69
C ILE A 76 -22.62 -5.17 5.27
N GLN A 77 -23.69 -4.74 4.59
CA GLN A 77 -25.06 -5.21 4.83
C GLN A 77 -25.24 -6.60 4.24
#